data_AF-A0A7Y0QRY3-F1
#
_entry.id   AF-A0A7Y0QRY3-F1
#
_cell.length_a   1.000
_cell.length_b   1.000
_cell.length_c   1.000
_cell.angle_alpha   90.00
_cell.angle_beta   90.00
_cell.angle_gamma   90.00
#
_symmetry.space_group_name_H-M   'P 1'
#
loop_
_entity.id
_entity.type
_entity.pdbx_description
1 polymer ?
#
loop_
_entity_poly.entity_id
_entity_poly.type
_entity_poly.pdbx_seq_one_letter_code
_entity_poly.pdbx_strand_id
1 'polypeptide(L)'
;MAAAALRGYGFTDATVTPPGNDGGFDVVGTGIVAQVKYRSRATGRPELQQLVGANTRFAAAAFFSRKGYSRQAVDFADSVGIALFQIELPRTVAPTNKSAFRLVRSQRN
;
A
#
# COMPACT_ATOMS: atom_id res chain seq x y z
N MET A 1 3.64 0.55 11.39
CA MET A 1 4.71 0.48 10.38
C MET A 1 4.31 1.10 9.06
N ALA A 2 3.21 0.66 8.41
CA ALA A 2 2.75 1.24 7.15
C ALA A 2 2.59 2.77 7.19
N ALA A 3 1.87 3.31 8.19
CA ALA A 3 1.74 4.77 8.36
C ALA A 3 3.10 5.47 8.55
N ALA A 4 4.00 4.91 9.38
CA ALA A 4 5.34 5.48 9.58
C ALA A 4 6.19 5.45 8.30
N ALA A 5 6.09 4.38 7.50
CA ALA A 5 6.76 4.28 6.21
C ALA A 5 6.23 5.33 5.23
N LEU A 6 4.90 5.49 5.12
CA LEU A 6 4.28 6.50 4.28
C LEU A 6 4.65 7.93 4.72
N ARG A 7 4.73 8.21 6.02
CA ARG A 7 5.26 9.48 6.55
C ARG A 7 6.71 9.71 6.14
N GLY A 8 7.55 8.67 6.23
CA GLY A 8 8.93 8.70 5.72
C GLY A 8 9.02 8.88 4.19
N TYR A 9 7.93 8.63 3.47
CA TYR A 9 7.79 8.89 2.04
C TYR A 9 7.01 10.17 1.73
N GLY A 10 6.89 11.11 2.68
CA GLY A 10 6.29 12.43 2.44
C GLY A 10 4.79 12.56 2.74
N PHE A 11 4.08 11.47 3.03
CA PHE A 11 2.69 11.54 3.49
C PHE A 11 2.63 11.78 4.99
N THR A 12 3.01 12.99 5.42
CA THR A 12 3.27 13.34 6.83
C THR A 12 2.07 13.16 7.75
N ASP A 13 0.86 13.23 7.21
CA ASP A 13 -0.40 13.06 7.94
C ASP A 13 -0.97 11.63 7.85
N ALA A 14 -0.24 10.67 7.27
CA ALA A 14 -0.73 9.30 7.15
C ALA A 14 -1.00 8.71 8.55
N THR A 15 -2.21 8.24 8.83
CA THR A 15 -2.66 7.71 10.12
C THR A 15 -3.33 6.35 9.96
N VAL A 16 -3.17 5.50 10.97
CA VAL A 16 -3.84 4.19 11.01
C VAL A 16 -5.32 4.43 11.31
N THR A 17 -6.21 3.79 10.56
CA THR A 17 -7.65 3.88 10.83
C THR A 17 -8.01 3.05 12.06
N PRO A 18 -8.92 3.52 12.93
CA PRO A 18 -9.45 2.71 14.01
C PRO A 18 -10.16 1.47 13.47
N PRO A 19 -10.17 0.32 14.15
CA PRO A 19 -10.92 -0.86 13.68
C PRO A 19 -12.41 -0.53 13.48
N GLY A 20 -12.91 -0.58 12.25
CA GLY A 20 -14.31 -0.26 11.94
C GLY A 20 -14.68 -0.37 10.45
N ASN A 21 -15.80 0.25 10.07
CA ASN A 21 -16.29 0.30 8.68
C ASN A 21 -15.60 1.40 7.87
N ASP A 22 -14.26 1.40 7.85
CA ASP A 22 -13.40 2.52 7.43
C ASP A 22 -13.31 2.69 5.91
N GLY A 23 -14.23 2.09 5.16
CA GLY A 23 -14.14 1.99 3.71
C GLY A 23 -13.07 1.01 3.21
N GLY A 24 -12.50 0.18 4.09
CA GLY A 24 -11.61 -0.94 3.71
C GLY A 24 -10.11 -0.65 3.69
N PHE A 25 -9.68 0.52 4.16
CA PHE A 25 -8.26 0.92 4.28
C PHE A 25 -7.77 0.77 5.72
N ASP A 26 -6.51 0.42 5.91
CA ASP A 26 -5.85 0.35 7.22
C ASP A 26 -5.06 1.63 7.54
N VAL A 27 -4.75 2.44 6.53
CA VAL A 27 -4.04 3.73 6.65
C VAL A 27 -4.63 4.73 5.67
N VAL A 28 -4.83 5.97 6.12
CA VAL A 28 -5.29 7.08 5.30
C VAL A 28 -4.42 8.32 5.54
N GLY A 29 -4.25 9.15 4.53
CA GLY A 29 -3.58 10.45 4.61
C GLY A 29 -4.00 11.33 3.43
N THR A 30 -3.54 12.57 3.40
CA THR A 30 -3.84 13.48 2.29
C THR A 30 -3.22 12.92 1.01
N GLY A 31 -4.07 12.58 0.04
CA GLY A 31 -3.66 12.04 -1.25
C GLY A 31 -3.16 10.58 -1.24
N ILE A 32 -3.29 9.84 -0.14
CA ILE A 32 -2.87 8.43 -0.03
C ILE A 32 -3.86 7.59 0.78
N VAL A 33 -4.11 6.37 0.31
CA VAL A 33 -4.77 5.32 1.09
C VAL A 33 -3.95 4.04 1.02
N ALA A 34 -3.99 3.24 2.07
CA ALA A 34 -3.30 1.96 2.07
C ALA A 34 -4.02 0.85 2.81
N GLN A 35 -3.74 -0.39 2.38
CA GLN A 35 -4.15 -1.61 3.06
C GLN A 35 -2.92 -2.45 3.44
N VAL A 36 -3.01 -3.18 4.55
CA VAL A 36 -1.92 -3.92 5.18
C VAL A 36 -2.39 -5.35 5.47
N LYS A 37 -1.61 -6.35 5.04
CA LYS A 37 -1.89 -7.77 5.31
C LYS A 37 -0.67 -8.48 5.90
N TYR A 38 -0.86 -9.07 7.08
CA TYR A 38 0.14 -9.87 7.82
C TYR A 38 -0.09 -11.38 7.72
N ARG A 39 -0.72 -11.87 6.64
CA ARG A 39 -1.11 -13.28 6.50
C ARG A 39 0.05 -14.15 6.00
N SER A 40 -0.11 -15.47 6.13
CA SER A 40 0.89 -16.48 5.75
C SER A 40 0.93 -16.80 4.24
N ARG A 41 0.04 -16.20 3.44
CA ARG A 41 -0.07 -16.41 1.99
C ARG A 41 0.29 -15.12 1.24
N ALA A 42 0.86 -15.26 0.05
CA ALA A 42 1.11 -14.14 -0.85
C ALA A 42 -0.21 -13.47 -1.24
N THR A 43 -0.18 -12.14 -1.39
CA THR A 43 -1.33 -11.34 -1.82
C THR A 43 -1.62 -11.58 -3.30
N GLY A 44 -2.89 -11.84 -3.62
CA GLY A 44 -3.37 -12.04 -4.97
C GLY A 44 -3.92 -10.78 -5.61
N ARG A 45 -4.27 -10.90 -6.90
CA ARG A 45 -4.98 -9.86 -7.65
C ARG A 45 -6.34 -9.48 -7.06
N PRO A 46 -7.18 -10.41 -6.54
CA PRO A 46 -8.49 -10.05 -5.99
C PRO A 46 -8.41 -9.02 -4.86
N GLU A 47 -7.43 -9.14 -3.96
CA GLU A 47 -7.25 -8.19 -2.87
C GLU A 47 -6.84 -6.80 -3.38
N LEU A 48 -6.01 -6.72 -4.43
CA LEU A 48 -5.65 -5.45 -5.05
C LEU A 48 -6.83 -4.82 -5.79
N GLN A 49 -7.68 -5.62 -6.43
CA GLN A 49 -8.92 -5.14 -7.06
C GLN A 49 -9.89 -4.56 -6.04
N GLN A 50 -10.01 -5.19 -4.87
CA GLN A 50 -10.81 -4.66 -3.76
C GLN A 50 -10.29 -3.30 -3.30
N LEU A 51 -8.97 -3.13 -3.17
CA LEU A 51 -8.38 -1.83 -2.83
C LEU A 51 -8.76 -0.75 -3.84
N VAL A 52 -8.65 -1.05 -5.14
CA VAL A 52 -9.02 -0.10 -6.21
C VAL A 52 -10.50 0.24 -6.18
N GLY A 53 -11.37 -0.77 -6.03
CA GLY A 53 -12.82 -0.56 -5.96
C GLY A 53 -13.25 0.26 -4.74
N ALA A 54 -12.53 0.13 -3.63
CA ALA A 54 -12.76 0.94 -2.42
C ALA A 54 -12.25 2.38 -2.54
N ASN A 55 -11.24 2.63 -3.39
CA ASN A 55 -10.60 3.93 -3.54
C ASN A 55 -11.40 4.89 -4.42
N THR A 56 -12.52 5.36 -3.89
CA THR A 56 -13.37 6.40 -4.50
C THR A 56 -12.82 7.82 -4.35
N ARG A 57 -11.70 7.98 -3.63
CA ARG A 57 -11.10 9.27 -3.26
C ARG A 57 -10.08 9.80 -4.26
N PHE A 58 -9.88 9.11 -5.38
CA PHE A 58 -8.82 9.39 -6.37
C PHE A 58 -7.42 9.59 -5.76
N ALA A 59 -7.19 8.98 -4.59
CA ALA A 59 -5.92 9.04 -3.88
C ALA A 59 -4.93 8.05 -4.49
N ALA A 60 -3.63 8.25 -4.27
CA ALA A 60 -2.66 7.20 -4.50
C ALA A 60 -3.02 5.97 -3.63
N ALA A 61 -2.77 4.78 -4.17
CA ALA A 61 -3.07 3.52 -3.50
C ALA A 61 -1.78 2.80 -3.15
N ALA A 62 -1.62 2.40 -1.89
CA ALA A 62 -0.52 1.55 -1.44
C ALA A 62 -1.04 0.24 -0.83
N PHE A 63 -0.30 -0.84 -1.02
CA PHE A 63 -0.58 -2.12 -0.41
C PHE A 63 0.67 -2.63 0.29
N PHE A 64 0.52 -3.14 1.50
CA PHE A 64 1.60 -3.72 2.28
C PHE A 64 1.34 -5.21 2.54
N SER A 65 2.27 -6.08 2.17
CA SER A 65 2.16 -7.52 2.40
C SER A 65 3.41 -8.07 3.07
N ARG A 66 3.24 -8.88 4.11
CA ARG A 66 4.37 -9.59 4.73
C ARG A 66 4.96 -10.69 3.83
N LYS A 67 4.10 -11.44 3.14
CA LYS A 67 4.51 -12.60 2.33
C LYS A 67 4.76 -12.26 0.87
N GLY A 68 4.70 -10.98 0.51
CA GLY A 68 4.84 -10.51 -0.86
C GLY A 68 3.58 -10.77 -1.68
N TYR A 69 3.76 -10.86 -3.00
CA TYR A 69 2.70 -10.80 -3.99
C TYR A 69 2.86 -11.91 -5.01
N SER A 70 1.76 -12.42 -5.53
CA SER A 70 1.81 -13.27 -6.71
C SER A 70 2.23 -12.45 -7.94
N ARG A 71 2.77 -13.11 -8.98
CA ARG A 71 3.13 -12.44 -10.24
C ARG A 71 1.94 -11.66 -10.84
N GLN A 72 0.76 -12.29 -10.86
CA GLN A 72 -0.46 -11.66 -11.35
C GLN A 72 -0.87 -10.41 -10.55
N ALA A 73 -0.58 -10.39 -9.25
CA ALA A 73 -0.84 -9.22 -8.41
C ALA A 73 0.12 -8.08 -8.75
N VAL A 74 1.41 -8.37 -8.97
CA VAL A 74 2.40 -7.37 -9.40
C VAL A 74 2.04 -6.78 -10.76
N ASP A 75 1.71 -7.63 -11.74
CA ASP A 75 1.34 -7.19 -13.10
C ASP A 75 0.10 -6.29 -13.06
N PHE A 76 -0.91 -6.67 -12.27
CA PHE A 76 -2.11 -5.86 -12.07
C PHE A 76 -1.79 -4.53 -11.37
N ALA A 77 -1.02 -4.54 -10.29
CA ALA A 77 -0.62 -3.34 -9.57
C ALA A 77 0.09 -2.34 -10.46
N ASP A 78 0.98 -2.81 -11.34
CA ASP A 78 1.68 -1.96 -12.30
C ASP A 78 0.72 -1.36 -13.34
N SER A 79 -0.28 -2.12 -13.80
CA SER A 79 -1.28 -1.62 -14.78
C SER A 79 -2.19 -0.51 -14.23
N VAL A 80 -2.49 -0.54 -12.93
CA VAL A 80 -3.41 0.41 -12.28
C VAL A 80 -2.73 1.41 -11.34
N GLY A 81 -1.41 1.33 -11.20
CA GLY A 81 -0.62 2.28 -10.41
C GLY A 81 -0.62 2.07 -8.89
N ILE A 82 -0.87 0.85 -8.39
CA ILE A 82 -0.80 0.57 -6.94
C ILE A 82 0.66 0.42 -6.52
N ALA A 83 1.07 1.14 -5.48
CA ALA A 83 2.38 0.98 -4.86
C ALA A 83 2.41 -0.26 -3.94
N LEU A 84 3.25 -1.24 -4.27
CA LEU A 84 3.39 -2.46 -3.49
C LEU A 84 4.62 -2.42 -2.58
N PHE A 85 4.42 -2.82 -1.33
CA PHE A 85 5.44 -2.80 -0.30
C PHE A 85 5.50 -4.14 0.45
N GLN A 86 6.69 -4.73 0.53
CA GLN A 86 6.89 -5.91 1.35
C GLN A 86 7.31 -5.52 2.76
N ILE A 87 6.63 -6.10 3.75
CA ILE A 87 7.00 -5.96 5.16
C ILE A 87 8.02 -7.05 5.48
N GLU A 88 9.20 -6.63 5.87
CA GLU A 88 10.28 -7.47 6.36
C GLU A 88 10.43 -7.28 7.88
N LEU A 89 10.69 -8.39 8.58
CA LEU A 89 10.92 -8.35 10.03
C LEU A 89 12.41 -8.08 10.29
N PRO A 90 12.76 -7.28 11.33
CA PRO A 90 11.88 -6.88 12.42
C PRO A 90 10.96 -5.70 12.12
N ARG A 91 11.31 -4.73 11.26
CA ARG A 91 10.47 -3.55 10.98
C ARG A 91 10.72 -2.83 9.63
N THR A 92 11.29 -3.50 8.63
CA THR A 92 11.61 -2.85 7.34
C THR A 92 10.45 -2.95 6.36
N VAL A 93 10.37 -1.98 5.46
CA VAL A 93 9.40 -1.96 4.36
C VAL A 93 10.18 -1.68 3.08
N ALA A 94 10.12 -2.59 2.12
CA ALA A 94 10.79 -2.47 0.83
C ALA A 94 9.79 -2.24 -0.30
N PRO A 95 10.03 -1.29 -1.23
CA PRO A 95 9.24 -1.16 -2.45
C PRO A 95 9.43 -2.40 -3.34
N THR A 96 8.34 -2.95 -3.88
CA THR A 96 8.39 -4.19 -4.67
C THR A 96 8.02 -4.02 -6.14
N ASN A 97 7.46 -2.88 -6.54
CA ASN A 97 7.06 -2.64 -7.92
C ASN A 97 7.38 -1.20 -8.38
N LYS A 98 7.24 -0.97 -9.69
CA LYS A 98 7.59 0.32 -10.32
C LYS A 98 6.83 1.49 -9.69
N SER A 99 5.55 1.28 -9.35
CA SER A 99 4.72 2.30 -8.71
C SER A 99 5.21 2.64 -7.30
N ALA A 100 5.65 1.66 -6.51
CA ALA A 100 6.26 1.92 -5.20
C ALA A 100 7.56 2.72 -5.32
N PHE A 101 8.44 2.37 -6.25
CA PHE A 101 9.66 3.13 -6.49
C PHE A 101 9.37 4.58 -6.93
N ARG A 102 8.36 4.80 -7.80
CA ARG A 102 7.94 6.15 -8.19
C ARG A 102 7.42 6.95 -7.01
N LEU A 103 6.54 6.35 -6.20
CA LEU A 103 5.96 7.00 -5.03
C LEU A 103 7.01 7.41 -4.00
N VAL A 104 8.04 6.59 -3.77
CA VAL A 104 9.17 6.94 -2.89
C VAL A 104 10.04 8.06 -3.47
N ARG A 105 10.21 8.13 -4.79
CA ARG A 105 11.05 9.15 -5.45
C ARG A 105 10.36 10.50 -5.61
N SER A 106 9.05 10.53 -5.87
CA SER A 106 8.31 11.77 -6.15
C SER A 106 8.19 12.70 -4.93
N GLN A 107 8.47 12.19 -3.74
CA GLN A 107 8.27 12.88 -2.46
C GLN A 107 9.59 13.30 -1.78
N ARG A 108 10.72 13.17 -2.48
CA ARG A 108 12.06 13.59 -2.01
C ARG A 108 12.54 14.93 -2.59
N ASN A 109 11.67 15.67 -3.28
CA ASN A 109 11.95 17.01 -3.80
C ASN A 109 11.37 18.07 -2.87
#